data_AF-A0A5J4UDZ2-F1
#
_entry.id   AF-A0A5J4UDZ2-F1
#
_cell.length_a   1.000
_cell.length_b   1.000
_cell.length_c   1.000
_cell.angle_alpha   90.00
_cell.angle_beta   90.00
_cell.angle_gamma   90.00
#
_symmetry.space_group_name_H-M   'P 1'
#
loop_
_entity.id
_entity.type
_entity.pdbx_description
1 polymer ?
#
loop_
_entity_poly.entity_id
_entity_poly.type
_entity_poly.pdbx_seq_one_letter_code
_entity_poly.pdbx_strand_id
1 'polypeptide(L)'
;MPAQQIERITDQDRCKEIIYDTNRFSNDPLVVDKMLLFVAEIKGHIDEKYINEVINWGPILRKINITTNKQTIGEFMYNHLVEHNLPHDIIERKLTNLIDTNNEVMSFNNNYLQLLIDTCHLVIDEIVSVTTFSKHINFNSFEKEFMNLRQQAKDARNEGLGQFCKLMLNSAFGGDAFNSEKYSNTRLLSANKTYIQHMMGGFIHSTELNDDLYAVKVDKENCRCNSCLQVAYFVLDSAKF
;
A
#
# COMPACT_ATOMS: atom_id res chain seq x y z
N MET A 1 6.92 6.77 10.65
CA MET A 1 6.13 6.92 9.40
C MET A 1 6.74 8.05 8.56
N PRO A 2 6.62 8.00 7.22
CA PRO A 2 7.05 9.10 6.36
C PRO A 2 6.17 10.33 6.60
N ALA A 3 6.79 11.49 6.67
CA ALA A 3 6.16 12.76 6.96
C ALA A 3 6.22 13.65 5.70
N GLN A 4 7.02 14.71 5.73
CA GLN A 4 7.16 15.63 4.61
C GLN A 4 8.17 15.08 3.60
N GLN A 5 7.87 15.21 2.30
CA GLN A 5 8.85 14.99 1.25
C GLN A 5 9.95 16.06 1.34
N ILE A 6 11.21 15.63 1.34
CA ILE A 6 12.36 16.52 1.43
C ILE A 6 12.89 16.81 0.03
N GLU A 7 13.30 15.78 -0.70
CA GLU A 7 13.84 15.92 -2.06
C GLU A 7 13.63 14.66 -2.89
N ARG A 8 13.70 14.80 -4.22
CA ARG A 8 13.83 13.70 -5.17
C ARG A 8 15.20 13.82 -5.83
N ILE A 9 15.95 12.74 -5.80
CA ILE A 9 17.35 12.66 -6.23
C ILE A 9 17.42 11.74 -7.43
N THR A 10 18.14 12.16 -8.47
CA THR A 10 18.43 11.35 -9.67
C THR A 10 19.94 11.17 -9.89
N ASP A 11 20.75 11.85 -9.09
CA ASP A 11 22.20 11.67 -9.04
C ASP A 11 22.53 10.28 -8.50
N GLN A 12 23.27 9.50 -9.29
CA GLN A 12 23.48 8.08 -9.03
C GLN A 12 24.29 7.82 -7.76
N ASP A 13 25.33 8.62 -7.52
CA ASP A 13 26.22 8.43 -6.38
C ASP A 13 25.47 8.77 -5.08
N ARG A 14 24.75 9.90 -5.04
CA ARG A 14 23.87 10.23 -3.90
C ARG A 14 22.77 9.20 -3.67
N CYS A 15 22.18 8.65 -4.73
CA CYS A 15 21.17 7.60 -4.58
C CYS A 15 21.77 6.34 -3.94
N LYS A 16 22.95 5.91 -4.38
CA LYS A 16 23.66 4.75 -3.81
C LYS A 16 24.05 5.01 -2.36
N GLU A 17 24.56 6.19 -2.04
CA GLU A 17 24.89 6.58 -0.65
C GLU A 17 23.69 6.42 0.28
N ILE A 18 22.48 6.81 -0.16
CA ILE A 18 21.26 6.68 0.65
C ILE A 18 20.78 5.23 0.74
N ILE A 19 20.75 4.51 -0.38
CA ILE A 19 20.26 3.12 -0.42
C ILE A 19 21.14 2.20 0.44
N TYR A 20 22.45 2.38 0.35
CA TYR A 20 23.46 1.56 1.02
C TYR A 20 24.03 2.19 2.29
N ASP A 21 23.39 3.22 2.86
CA ASP A 21 23.84 3.85 4.08
C ASP A 21 23.97 2.81 5.21
N THR A 22 25.20 2.59 5.69
CA THR A 22 25.52 1.62 6.74
C THR A 22 24.98 2.03 8.10
N ASN A 23 24.64 3.30 8.29
CA ASN A 23 23.96 3.79 9.49
C ASN A 23 22.61 3.10 9.72
N ARG A 24 22.03 2.44 8.70
CA ARG A 24 20.83 1.60 8.86
C ARG A 24 21.00 0.44 9.85
N PHE A 25 22.25 0.04 10.13
CA PHE A 25 22.59 -0.98 11.12
C PHE A 25 23.01 -0.38 12.48
N SER A 26 22.98 0.95 12.63
CA SER A 26 23.35 1.61 13.87
C SER A 26 22.27 1.41 14.94
N ASN A 27 22.72 1.23 16.18
CA ASN A 27 21.87 1.26 17.37
C ASN A 27 21.92 2.61 18.09
N ASP A 28 22.69 3.58 17.60
CA ASP A 28 22.79 4.92 18.20
C ASP A 28 21.55 5.75 17.85
N PRO A 29 20.73 6.16 18.84
CA PRO A 29 19.56 7.00 18.60
C PRO A 29 19.89 8.32 17.89
N LEU A 30 21.06 8.93 18.14
CA LEU A 30 21.46 10.18 17.51
C LEU A 30 21.70 10.06 16.01
N VAL A 31 22.02 8.85 15.56
CA VAL A 31 22.19 8.49 14.15
C VAL A 31 20.83 8.11 13.56
N VAL A 32 20.14 7.15 14.17
CA VAL A 32 18.87 6.60 13.68
C VAL A 32 17.76 7.65 13.59
N ASP A 33 17.74 8.64 14.47
CA ASP A 33 16.73 9.72 14.43
C ASP A 33 16.98 10.76 13.35
N LYS A 34 18.21 10.84 12.82
CA LYS A 34 18.54 11.70 11.67
C LYS A 34 18.34 11.02 10.33
N MET A 35 18.19 9.69 10.32
CA MET A 35 17.98 8.95 9.09
C MET A 35 16.65 9.32 8.43
N LEU A 36 16.69 9.50 7.12
CA LEU A 36 15.51 9.75 6.31
C LEU A 36 14.88 8.44 5.86
N LEU A 37 13.57 8.45 5.73
CA LEU A 37 12.87 7.40 5.00
C LEU A 37 12.96 7.71 3.51
N PHE A 38 12.95 6.68 2.66
CA PHE A 38 12.99 6.90 1.22
C PHE A 38 12.11 5.92 0.45
N VAL A 39 11.74 6.33 -0.76
CA VAL A 39 11.20 5.46 -1.81
C VAL A 39 12.16 5.52 -2.98
N ALA A 40 12.68 4.37 -3.38
CA ALA A 40 13.57 4.24 -4.54
C ALA A 40 12.80 3.64 -5.71
N GLU A 41 12.96 4.23 -6.89
CA GLU A 41 12.51 3.67 -8.17
C GLU A 41 13.70 2.99 -8.82
N ILE A 42 13.63 1.67 -8.98
CA ILE A 42 14.77 0.86 -9.44
C ILE A 42 14.34 -0.24 -10.41
N LYS A 43 15.32 -0.77 -11.14
CA LYS A 43 15.30 -2.14 -11.68
C LYS A 43 16.33 -2.97 -10.92
N GLY A 44 16.02 -4.23 -10.73
CA GLY A 44 16.89 -5.19 -10.07
C GLY A 44 16.45 -6.63 -10.30
N HIS A 45 17.35 -7.55 -9.96
CA HIS A 45 17.14 -9.00 -10.02
C HIS A 45 17.80 -9.67 -8.82
N ILE A 46 17.28 -10.82 -8.40
CA ILE A 46 18.00 -11.66 -7.43
C ILE A 46 19.23 -12.26 -8.12
N ASP A 47 20.40 -12.17 -7.49
CA ASP A 47 21.64 -12.78 -7.99
C ASP A 47 21.40 -14.27 -8.30
N GLU A 48 21.79 -14.69 -9.51
CA GLU A 48 21.59 -16.04 -10.04
C GLU A 48 22.00 -17.15 -9.07
N LYS A 49 23.04 -16.91 -8.27
CA LYS A 49 23.55 -17.87 -7.27
C LYS A 49 22.53 -18.17 -6.17
N TYR A 50 21.63 -17.25 -5.88
CA TYR A 50 20.68 -17.31 -4.77
C TYR A 50 19.22 -17.53 -5.23
N ILE A 51 18.97 -17.64 -6.54
CA ILE A 51 17.61 -17.86 -7.08
C ILE A 51 16.93 -19.06 -6.41
N ASN A 52 17.64 -20.18 -6.23
CA ASN A 52 17.09 -21.39 -5.64
C ASN A 52 16.62 -21.21 -4.18
N GLU A 53 17.15 -20.20 -3.47
CA GLU A 53 16.76 -19.92 -2.08
C GLU A 53 15.41 -19.19 -2.00
N VAL A 54 15.05 -18.48 -3.06
CA VAL A 54 13.88 -17.57 -3.08
C VAL A 54 12.82 -17.94 -4.10
N ILE A 55 13.11 -18.84 -5.05
CA ILE A 55 12.22 -19.18 -6.17
C ILE A 55 10.84 -19.69 -5.73
N ASN A 56 10.78 -20.39 -4.58
CA ASN A 56 9.53 -20.91 -4.03
C ASN A 56 8.63 -19.83 -3.42
N TRP A 57 9.17 -18.63 -3.18
CA TRP A 57 8.46 -17.54 -2.51
C TRP A 57 8.82 -16.17 -3.09
N GLY A 58 8.97 -16.08 -4.43
CA GLY A 58 9.36 -14.87 -5.20
C GLY A 58 9.20 -13.54 -4.43
N PRO A 59 10.31 -12.96 -3.93
CA PRO A 59 10.27 -12.00 -2.84
C PRO A 59 9.72 -10.63 -3.25
N ILE A 60 9.57 -10.37 -4.56
CA ILE A 60 9.02 -9.12 -5.10
C ILE A 60 7.52 -9.30 -5.38
N LEU A 61 6.68 -8.76 -4.50
CA LEU A 61 5.22 -8.81 -4.64
C LEU A 61 4.70 -7.54 -5.34
N ARG A 62 4.34 -7.65 -6.62
CA ARG A 62 3.95 -6.51 -7.47
C ARG A 62 2.75 -6.82 -8.38
N LYS A 63 1.98 -5.78 -8.71
CA LYS A 63 0.88 -5.88 -9.67
C LYS A 63 1.39 -5.60 -11.08
N ILE A 64 1.64 -6.64 -11.85
CA ILE A 64 2.10 -6.55 -13.25
C ILE A 64 1.00 -6.93 -14.23
N ASN A 65 1.17 -6.51 -15.48
CA ASN A 65 0.32 -6.92 -16.58
C ASN A 65 0.83 -8.26 -17.12
N ILE A 66 -0.05 -9.26 -17.18
CA ILE A 66 0.24 -10.59 -17.71
C ILE A 66 -0.73 -10.85 -18.86
N THR A 67 -0.20 -11.28 -20.00
CA THR A 67 -1.03 -11.73 -21.12
C THR A 67 -1.42 -13.19 -20.86
N THR A 68 -2.72 -13.51 -20.87
CA THR A 68 -3.22 -14.87 -20.59
C THR A 68 -3.14 -15.80 -21.80
N ASN A 69 -2.07 -15.68 -22.60
CA ASN A 69 -1.80 -16.54 -23.75
C ASN A 69 -0.97 -17.77 -23.38
N LYS A 70 -0.98 -18.79 -24.24
CA LYS A 70 -0.29 -20.06 -23.99
C LYS A 70 1.21 -19.90 -23.70
N GLN A 71 1.89 -18.94 -24.34
CA GLN A 71 3.31 -18.71 -24.16
C GLN A 71 3.66 -18.17 -22.77
N THR A 72 2.83 -17.29 -22.22
CA THR A 72 3.12 -16.58 -20.96
C THR A 72 2.69 -17.39 -19.74
N ILE A 73 1.49 -17.97 -19.73
CA ILE A 73 0.97 -18.71 -18.56
C ILE A 73 1.24 -20.23 -18.62
N GLY A 74 1.78 -20.70 -19.74
CA GLY A 74 2.03 -22.11 -20.01
C GLY A 74 0.79 -22.88 -20.46
N GLU A 75 1.04 -24.05 -21.05
CA GLU A 75 0.00 -24.90 -21.64
C GLU A 75 -1.06 -25.36 -20.65
N PHE A 76 -0.65 -25.77 -19.45
CA PHE A 76 -1.56 -26.26 -18.42
C PHE A 76 -2.61 -25.21 -18.03
N MET A 77 -2.15 -24.00 -17.68
CA MET A 77 -3.05 -22.91 -17.29
C MET A 77 -3.90 -22.44 -18.46
N TYR A 78 -3.33 -22.36 -19.66
CA TYR A 78 -4.08 -21.96 -20.85
C TYR A 78 -5.19 -22.94 -21.21
N ASN A 79 -4.91 -24.24 -21.19
CA ASN A 79 -5.92 -25.27 -21.44
C ASN A 79 -7.04 -25.20 -20.40
N HIS A 80 -6.71 -24.97 -19.12
CA HIS A 80 -7.71 -24.75 -18.08
C HIS A 80 -8.61 -23.54 -18.37
N LEU A 81 -8.05 -22.41 -18.84
CA LEU A 81 -8.87 -21.25 -19.20
C LEU A 81 -9.83 -21.58 -20.36
N VAL A 82 -9.36 -22.29 -21.37
CA VAL A 82 -10.17 -22.67 -22.54
C VAL A 82 -11.26 -23.67 -22.17
N GLU A 83 -10.92 -24.75 -21.45
CA GLU A 83 -11.85 -25.81 -21.03
C GLU A 83 -13.01 -25.29 -20.17
N HIS A 84 -12.75 -24.24 -19.38
CA HIS A 84 -13.74 -23.63 -18.49
C HIS A 84 -14.38 -22.34 -19.04
N ASN A 85 -14.17 -22.00 -20.33
CA ASN A 85 -14.67 -20.77 -20.95
C ASN A 85 -14.29 -19.49 -20.17
N LEU A 86 -13.09 -19.46 -19.58
CA LEU A 86 -12.56 -18.29 -18.89
C LEU A 86 -11.86 -17.34 -19.89
N PRO A 87 -11.73 -16.05 -19.54
CA PRO A 87 -11.01 -15.08 -20.38
C PRO A 87 -9.55 -15.52 -20.64
N HIS A 88 -9.18 -15.62 -21.91
CA HIS A 88 -7.85 -15.99 -22.39
C HIS A 88 -7.42 -15.02 -23.50
N ASP A 89 -6.11 -14.97 -23.79
CA ASP A 89 -5.52 -14.07 -24.80
C ASP A 89 -5.81 -12.57 -24.57
N ILE A 90 -6.00 -12.19 -23.31
CA ILE A 90 -6.19 -10.80 -22.87
C ILE A 90 -5.07 -10.38 -21.91
N ILE A 91 -4.90 -9.07 -21.74
CA ILE A 91 -4.00 -8.52 -20.73
C ILE A 91 -4.76 -8.37 -19.42
N GLU A 92 -4.30 -9.05 -18.38
CA GLU A 92 -4.85 -8.93 -17.04
C GLU A 92 -3.80 -8.38 -16.07
N ARG A 93 -4.21 -7.47 -15.18
CA ARG A 93 -3.34 -6.98 -14.11
C ARG A 93 -3.46 -7.89 -12.89
N LYS A 94 -2.41 -8.67 -12.60
CA LYS A 94 -2.38 -9.64 -11.49
C LYS A 94 -1.35 -9.26 -10.46
N LEU A 95 -1.65 -9.57 -9.21
CA LEU A 95 -0.66 -9.53 -8.13
C LEU A 95 0.19 -10.80 -8.23
N THR A 96 1.51 -10.64 -8.38
CA THR A 96 2.44 -11.72 -8.71
C THR A 96 3.67 -11.62 -7.82
N ASN A 97 4.20 -12.79 -7.44
CA ASN A 97 5.50 -12.94 -6.80
C ASN A 97 6.58 -13.06 -7.88
N LEU A 98 7.59 -12.22 -7.82
CA LEU A 98 8.66 -12.12 -8.81
C LEU A 98 10.03 -12.31 -8.15
N ILE A 99 10.99 -12.80 -8.92
CA ILE A 99 12.42 -12.90 -8.54
C ILE A 99 13.25 -11.74 -9.10
N ASP A 100 12.64 -10.89 -9.91
CA ASP A 100 13.23 -9.68 -10.45
C ASP A 100 12.14 -8.62 -10.64
N THR A 101 12.56 -7.46 -11.11
CA THR A 101 11.66 -6.36 -11.47
C THR A 101 11.00 -6.53 -12.84
N ASN A 102 11.11 -7.70 -13.47
CA ASN A 102 10.54 -8.03 -14.79
C ASN A 102 10.87 -6.97 -15.86
N ASN A 103 12.09 -6.43 -15.83
CA ASN A 103 12.56 -5.31 -16.67
C ASN A 103 11.75 -4.00 -16.55
N GLU A 104 10.85 -3.89 -15.59
CA GLU A 104 10.05 -2.69 -15.31
C GLU A 104 10.67 -1.90 -14.16
N VAL A 105 10.57 -0.57 -14.22
CA VAL A 105 10.92 0.27 -13.08
C VAL A 105 9.87 0.10 -11.99
N MET A 106 10.28 -0.32 -10.81
CA MET A 106 9.41 -0.51 -9.67
C MET A 106 9.85 0.38 -8.51
N SER A 107 8.89 0.96 -7.80
CA SER A 107 9.15 1.71 -6.58
C SER A 107 9.21 0.78 -5.38
N PHE A 108 10.08 1.05 -4.41
CA PHE A 108 10.22 0.32 -3.15
C PHE A 108 10.45 1.31 -2.02
N ASN A 109 9.74 1.15 -0.90
CA ASN A 109 10.13 1.86 0.32
C ASN A 109 11.46 1.31 0.86
N ASN A 110 12.15 2.11 1.68
CA ASN A 110 13.46 1.75 2.24
C ASN A 110 13.44 0.40 2.97
N ASN A 111 12.44 0.13 3.81
CA ASN A 111 12.40 -1.11 4.60
C ASN A 111 12.33 -2.34 3.70
N TYR A 112 11.47 -2.29 2.67
CA TYR A 112 11.29 -3.40 1.75
C TYR A 112 12.51 -3.58 0.85
N LEU A 113 13.05 -2.50 0.28
CA LEU A 113 14.25 -2.58 -0.55
C LEU A 113 15.44 -3.13 0.23
N GLN A 114 15.65 -2.66 1.46
CA GLN A 114 16.74 -3.10 2.31
C GLN A 114 16.60 -4.58 2.68
N LEU A 115 15.37 -5.07 2.96
CA LEU A 115 15.10 -6.49 3.15
C LEU A 115 15.47 -7.31 1.90
N LEU A 116 15.09 -6.84 0.71
CA LEU A 116 15.42 -7.53 -0.55
C LEU A 116 16.94 -7.59 -0.79
N ILE A 117 17.66 -6.51 -0.52
CA ILE A 117 19.13 -6.47 -0.66
C ILE A 117 19.78 -7.43 0.33
N ASP A 118 19.41 -7.33 1.61
CA ASP A 118 20.15 -7.99 2.69
C ASP A 118 19.80 -9.47 2.82
N THR A 119 18.54 -9.85 2.55
CA THR A 119 18.04 -11.22 2.76
C THR A 119 17.82 -11.98 1.47
N CYS A 120 17.41 -11.28 0.39
CA CYS A 120 17.09 -11.94 -0.87
C CYS A 120 18.19 -11.82 -1.92
N HIS A 121 19.32 -11.18 -1.58
CA HIS A 121 20.44 -10.96 -2.50
C HIS A 121 20.03 -10.19 -3.78
N LEU A 122 19.15 -9.20 -3.63
CA LEU A 122 18.76 -8.32 -4.74
C LEU A 122 19.94 -7.47 -5.19
N VAL A 123 20.28 -7.61 -6.46
CA VAL A 123 21.20 -6.73 -7.19
C VAL A 123 20.38 -5.62 -7.85
N ILE A 124 20.80 -4.37 -7.64
CA ILE A 124 20.17 -3.21 -8.30
C ILE A 124 20.88 -2.97 -9.63
N ASP A 125 20.14 -3.13 -10.73
CA ASP A 125 20.63 -2.94 -12.09
C ASP A 125 20.61 -1.46 -12.50
N GLU A 126 19.55 -0.76 -12.11
CA GLU A 126 19.31 0.63 -12.49
C GLU A 126 18.62 1.36 -11.34
N ILE A 127 19.13 2.55 -10.98
CA ILE A 127 18.43 3.46 -10.06
C ILE A 127 17.88 4.61 -10.89
N VAL A 128 16.56 4.78 -10.89
CA VAL A 128 15.90 5.89 -11.59
C VAL A 128 15.83 7.12 -10.71
N SER A 129 15.36 6.97 -9.46
CA SER A 129 15.35 8.05 -8.50
C SER A 129 15.21 7.55 -7.07
N VAL A 130 15.61 8.39 -6.11
CA VAL A 130 15.35 8.21 -4.68
C VAL A 130 14.62 9.45 -4.16
N THR A 131 13.41 9.27 -3.63
CA THR A 131 12.66 10.35 -2.96
C THR A 131 12.76 10.17 -1.46
N THR A 132 13.24 11.19 -0.75
CA THR A 132 13.45 11.15 0.71
C THR A 132 12.33 11.86 1.46
N PHE A 133 12.07 11.40 2.67
CA PHE A 133 11.00 11.86 3.54
C PHE A 133 11.52 12.01 4.98
N SER A 134 11.05 13.04 5.66
CA SER A 134 11.25 13.14 7.11
C SER A 134 10.49 12.02 7.83
N LYS A 135 10.97 11.65 9.01
CA LYS A 135 10.35 10.66 9.90
C LYS A 135 9.58 11.38 11.00
N HIS A 136 8.38 10.91 11.32
CA HIS A 136 7.69 11.30 12.56
C HIS A 136 7.31 10.07 13.39
N ILE A 137 7.15 10.31 14.70
CA ILE A 137 6.81 9.30 15.71
C ILE A 137 5.49 9.61 16.44
N ASN A 138 4.71 10.57 15.95
CA ASN A 138 3.48 11.04 16.61
C ASN A 138 2.43 9.94 16.83
N PHE A 139 2.49 8.86 16.03
CA PHE A 139 1.60 7.72 16.13
C PHE A 139 2.10 6.63 17.10
N ASN A 140 3.36 6.71 17.56
CA ASN A 140 3.97 5.67 18.37
C ASN A 140 3.28 5.48 19.73
N SER A 141 2.74 6.55 20.33
CA SER A 141 2.00 6.45 21.59
C SER A 141 0.75 5.60 21.43
N PHE A 142 -0.05 5.89 20.40
CA PHE A 142 -1.25 5.12 20.05
C PHE A 142 -0.92 3.65 19.77
N GLU A 143 0.09 3.39 18.93
CA GLU A 143 0.49 2.02 18.60
C GLU A 143 0.93 1.23 19.83
N LYS A 144 1.79 1.81 20.66
CA LYS A 144 2.28 1.15 21.89
C LYS A 144 1.15 0.87 22.85
N GLU A 145 0.24 1.82 23.05
CA GLU A 145 -0.91 1.65 23.93
C GLU A 145 -1.82 0.50 23.47
N PHE A 146 -2.27 0.52 22.21
CA PHE A 146 -3.17 -0.50 21.70
C PHE A 146 -2.51 -1.88 21.54
N MET A 147 -1.21 -1.93 21.23
CA MET A 147 -0.45 -3.20 21.21
C MET A 147 -0.31 -3.79 22.61
N ASN A 148 -0.01 -2.96 23.61
CA ASN A 148 0.06 -3.40 25.01
C ASN A 148 -1.29 -3.89 25.51
N LEU A 149 -2.37 -3.14 25.25
CA LEU A 149 -3.74 -3.56 25.59
C LEU A 149 -4.11 -4.88 24.91
N ARG A 150 -3.75 -5.05 23.63
CA ARG A 150 -3.98 -6.30 22.90
C ARG A 150 -3.21 -7.47 23.51
N GLN A 151 -1.97 -7.26 23.93
CA GLN A 151 -1.16 -8.30 24.57
C GLN A 151 -1.77 -8.71 25.91
N GLN A 152 -2.13 -7.74 26.76
CA GLN A 152 -2.83 -7.99 28.03
C GLN A 152 -4.15 -8.73 27.82
N ALA A 153 -4.92 -8.37 26.77
CA ALA A 153 -6.16 -9.06 26.42
C ALA A 153 -5.93 -10.52 26.04
N LYS A 154 -4.85 -10.83 25.30
CA LYS A 154 -4.46 -12.21 25.00
C LYS A 154 -4.08 -12.99 26.27
N ASP A 155 -3.28 -12.38 27.14
CA ASP A 155 -2.84 -12.99 28.38
C ASP A 155 -4.04 -13.29 29.31
N ALA A 156 -5.02 -12.39 29.34
CA ALA A 156 -6.28 -12.54 30.06
C ALA A 156 -7.34 -13.39 29.33
N ARG A 157 -7.04 -13.93 28.14
CA ARG A 157 -7.98 -14.67 27.27
C ARG A 157 -9.28 -13.91 26.96
N ASN A 158 -9.21 -12.58 26.89
CA ASN A 158 -10.31 -11.71 26.50
C ASN A 158 -10.29 -11.47 24.98
N GLU A 159 -10.95 -12.36 24.23
CA GLU A 159 -10.99 -12.31 22.77
C GLU A 159 -11.66 -11.04 22.23
N GLY A 160 -12.72 -10.56 22.89
CA GLY A 160 -13.45 -9.36 22.46
C GLY A 160 -12.57 -8.11 22.48
N LEU A 161 -11.85 -7.89 23.58
CA LEU A 161 -10.91 -6.78 23.69
C LEU A 161 -9.72 -6.96 22.74
N GLY A 162 -9.19 -8.17 22.62
CA GLY A 162 -8.10 -8.47 21.69
C GLY A 162 -8.46 -8.18 20.23
N GLN A 163 -9.70 -8.49 19.84
CA GLN A 163 -10.23 -8.22 18.50
C GLN A 163 -10.51 -6.72 18.30
N PHE A 164 -11.05 -6.03 19.32
CA PHE A 164 -11.24 -4.58 19.28
C PHE A 164 -9.91 -3.85 19.06
N CYS A 165 -8.87 -4.17 19.84
CA CYS A 165 -7.56 -3.55 19.66
C CYS A 165 -6.97 -3.83 18.26
N LYS A 166 -7.13 -5.05 17.74
CA LYS A 166 -6.73 -5.40 16.36
C LYS A 166 -7.46 -4.53 15.34
N LEU A 167 -8.78 -4.35 15.48
CA LEU A 167 -9.58 -3.52 14.59
C LEU A 167 -9.13 -2.06 14.65
N MET A 168 -8.86 -1.51 15.83
CA MET A 168 -8.40 -0.13 15.99
C MET A 168 -7.04 0.09 15.32
N LEU A 169 -6.08 -0.82 15.53
CA LEU A 169 -4.76 -0.75 14.89
C LEU A 169 -4.86 -0.80 13.35
N ASN A 170 -5.70 -1.69 12.81
CA ASN A 170 -5.88 -1.81 11.36
C ASN A 170 -6.68 -0.62 10.76
N SER A 171 -7.69 -0.12 11.48
CA SER A 171 -8.59 0.93 10.99
C SER A 171 -7.95 2.32 11.04
N ALA A 172 -7.08 2.56 12.01
CA ALA A 172 -6.26 3.76 12.11
C ALA A 172 -5.52 4.07 10.80
N PHE A 173 -5.07 3.03 10.11
CA PHE A 173 -4.48 3.15 8.77
C PHE A 173 -5.54 3.26 7.66
N GLY A 174 -6.53 2.35 7.69
CA GLY A 174 -7.49 2.17 6.60
C GLY A 174 -8.39 3.38 6.32
N GLY A 175 -8.78 4.15 7.34
CA GLY A 175 -9.63 5.34 7.17
C GLY A 175 -8.94 6.47 6.41
N ASP A 176 -7.62 6.50 6.50
CA ASP A 176 -6.76 7.59 6.06
C ASP A 176 -6.21 7.40 4.65
N ALA A 177 -6.00 6.14 4.25
CA ALA A 177 -5.63 5.70 2.90
C ALA A 177 -6.84 5.41 1.99
N PHE A 178 -8.06 5.67 2.46
CA PHE A 178 -9.28 5.27 1.78
C PHE A 178 -9.58 6.16 0.57
N ASN A 179 -9.65 5.57 -0.63
CA ASN A 179 -10.22 6.30 -1.77
C ASN A 179 -11.75 6.35 -1.65
N SER A 180 -12.24 7.45 -1.06
CA SER A 180 -13.68 7.65 -0.87
C SER A 180 -14.43 8.07 -2.14
N GLU A 181 -13.73 8.32 -3.27
CA GLU A 181 -14.31 8.74 -4.56
C GLU A 181 -15.31 7.70 -5.09
N LYS A 182 -14.99 6.41 -4.94
CA LYS A 182 -15.84 5.31 -5.43
C LYS A 182 -17.05 5.02 -4.55
N TYR A 183 -17.21 5.73 -3.44
CA TYR A 183 -18.31 5.51 -2.49
C TYR A 183 -19.47 6.45 -2.78
N SER A 184 -20.64 5.86 -3.01
CA SER A 184 -21.91 6.59 -3.11
C SER A 184 -22.13 7.41 -1.85
N ASN A 185 -22.32 8.72 -2.00
CA ASN A 185 -22.64 9.60 -0.89
C ASN A 185 -24.16 9.68 -0.75
N THR A 186 -24.73 8.82 0.08
CA THR A 186 -26.16 8.87 0.42
C THR A 186 -26.32 9.55 1.76
N ARG A 187 -27.08 10.65 1.79
CA ARG A 187 -27.39 11.41 2.99
C ARG A 187 -28.84 11.17 3.40
N LEU A 188 -29.08 11.05 4.70
CA LEU A 188 -30.43 11.06 5.25
C LEU A 188 -30.81 12.51 5.54
N LEU A 189 -31.82 13.02 4.84
CA LEU A 189 -32.24 14.42 4.89
C LEU A 189 -33.73 14.52 5.17
N SER A 190 -34.13 15.60 5.84
CA SER A 190 -35.54 15.96 5.99
C SER A 190 -36.14 16.44 4.66
N ALA A 191 -37.47 16.55 4.57
CA ALA A 191 -38.15 16.98 3.34
C ALA A 191 -37.61 18.35 2.86
N ASN A 192 -37.50 19.32 3.78
CA ASN A 192 -36.99 20.65 3.48
C ASN A 192 -35.53 20.64 3.01
N LYS A 193 -34.67 19.84 3.64
CA LYS A 193 -33.25 19.73 3.24
C LYS A 193 -33.09 18.99 1.92
N THR A 194 -33.95 18.04 1.63
CA THR A 194 -33.98 17.30 0.36
C THR A 194 -34.32 18.23 -0.79
N TYR A 195 -35.31 19.10 -0.62
CA TYR A 195 -35.67 20.11 -1.62
C TYR A 195 -34.50 21.05 -1.94
N ILE A 196 -33.78 21.54 -0.91
CA ILE A 196 -32.58 22.34 -1.12
C ILE A 196 -31.53 21.54 -1.89
N GLN A 197 -31.31 20.27 -1.51
CA GLN A 197 -30.32 19.41 -2.13
C GLN A 197 -30.65 19.09 -3.60
N HIS A 198 -31.92 18.98 -3.99
CA HIS A 198 -32.36 18.82 -5.39
C HIS A 198 -31.94 19.99 -6.28
N MET A 199 -31.80 21.19 -5.72
CA MET A 199 -31.37 22.39 -6.45
C MET A 199 -29.83 22.52 -6.53
N MET A 200 -29.07 21.65 -5.87
CA MET A 200 -27.60 21.68 -5.90
C MET A 200 -27.06 20.85 -7.08
N GLY A 201 -25.95 21.30 -7.68
CA GLY A 201 -25.35 20.66 -8.87
C GLY A 201 -24.91 19.20 -8.68
N GLY A 202 -24.62 18.79 -7.45
CA GLY A 202 -24.25 17.41 -7.10
C GLY A 202 -25.42 16.47 -6.82
N PHE A 203 -26.68 16.79 -7.10
CA PHE A 203 -27.79 15.84 -6.89
C PHE A 203 -27.81 14.73 -7.94
N ILE A 204 -27.98 13.47 -7.51
CA ILE A 204 -28.15 12.32 -8.42
C ILE A 204 -29.56 11.76 -8.33
N HIS A 205 -30.00 11.40 -7.13
CA HIS A 205 -31.28 10.71 -6.91
C HIS A 205 -31.74 10.84 -5.45
N SER A 206 -33.04 10.76 -5.19
CA SER A 206 -33.58 10.66 -3.83
C SER A 206 -34.67 9.60 -3.74
N THR A 207 -34.69 8.87 -2.63
CA THR A 207 -35.70 7.88 -2.28
C THR A 207 -36.37 8.31 -0.97
N GLU A 208 -37.70 8.44 -0.98
CA GLU A 208 -38.47 8.69 0.23
C GLU A 208 -38.47 7.45 1.12
N LEU A 209 -38.19 7.65 2.41
CA LEU A 209 -38.26 6.59 3.42
C LEU A 209 -39.48 6.79 4.33
N ASN A 210 -39.85 8.04 4.62
CA ASN A 210 -41.10 8.46 5.25
C ASN A 210 -41.36 9.96 4.98
N ASP A 211 -42.48 10.47 5.51
CA ASP A 211 -42.98 11.85 5.31
C ASP A 211 -41.93 12.97 5.50
N ASP A 212 -40.94 12.80 6.39
CA ASP A 212 -39.87 13.79 6.64
C ASP A 212 -38.46 13.17 6.64
N LEU A 213 -38.26 12.07 5.90
CA LEU A 213 -36.96 11.41 5.80
C LEU A 213 -36.75 10.82 4.41
N TYR A 214 -35.67 11.28 3.77
CA TYR A 214 -35.31 10.90 2.42
C TYR A 214 -33.84 10.45 2.41
N ALA A 215 -33.57 9.37 1.68
CA ALA A 215 -32.22 8.97 1.31
C ALA A 215 -31.84 9.68 0.01
N VAL A 216 -30.97 10.68 0.09
CA VAL A 216 -30.55 11.51 -1.05
C VAL A 216 -29.14 11.15 -1.45
N LYS A 217 -28.99 10.61 -2.66
CA LYS A 217 -27.72 10.32 -3.30
C LYS A 217 -27.19 11.58 -3.97
N VAL A 218 -25.98 11.96 -3.61
CA VAL A 218 -25.27 13.10 -4.17
C VAL A 218 -23.93 12.65 -4.75
N ASP A 219 -23.51 13.32 -5.82
CA ASP A 219 -22.19 13.20 -6.38
C ASP A 219 -21.17 13.85 -5.46
N LYS A 220 -19.97 13.28 -5.38
CA LYS A 220 -18.87 13.85 -4.61
C LYS A 220 -18.07 14.77 -5.52
N GLU A 221 -18.31 16.08 -5.41
CA GLU A 221 -17.50 17.08 -6.12
C GLU A 221 -16.05 17.13 -5.63
N ASN A 222 -15.78 16.69 -4.40
CA ASN A 222 -14.44 16.73 -3.80
C ASN A 222 -14.14 15.46 -3.00
N CYS A 223 -12.92 14.94 -3.15
CA CYS A 223 -12.36 13.90 -2.30
C CYS A 223 -11.31 14.50 -1.37
N ARG A 224 -11.43 14.22 -0.08
CA ARG A 224 -10.45 14.67 0.92
C ARG A 224 -9.56 13.48 1.30
N CYS A 225 -8.27 13.58 1.02
CA CYS A 225 -7.26 12.65 1.54
C CYS A 225 -6.68 13.28 2.80
N ASN A 226 -7.07 12.78 3.98
CA ASN A 226 -6.63 13.35 5.27
C ASN A 226 -5.20 12.93 5.61
N SER A 227 -4.78 11.75 5.14
CA SER A 227 -3.42 11.26 5.26
C SER A 227 -2.67 11.43 3.96
N CYS A 228 -1.43 11.87 4.11
CA CYS A 228 -0.46 11.98 3.05
C CYS A 228 -0.24 10.63 2.32
N LEU A 229 -0.37 10.59 0.99
CA LEU A 229 -0.28 9.36 0.17
C LEU A 229 0.98 8.52 0.43
N GLN A 230 2.08 9.16 0.82
CA GLN A 230 3.31 8.48 1.21
C GLN A 230 3.14 7.58 2.44
N VAL A 231 2.31 7.94 3.41
CA VAL A 231 2.02 7.08 4.58
C VAL A 231 1.32 5.81 4.12
N ALA A 232 0.30 5.96 3.26
CA ALA A 232 -0.42 4.84 2.64
C ALA A 232 0.52 3.91 1.87
N TYR A 233 1.40 4.50 1.06
CA TYR A 233 2.38 3.76 0.28
C TYR A 233 3.35 2.96 1.17
N PHE A 234 3.96 3.60 2.16
CA PHE A 234 4.93 2.92 3.04
C PHE A 234 4.32 1.75 3.79
N VAL A 235 3.10 1.91 4.32
CA VAL A 235 2.43 0.83 5.04
C VAL A 235 2.04 -0.30 4.10
N LEU A 236 1.42 -0.01 2.94
CA LEU A 236 1.01 -1.05 1.99
C LEU A 236 2.20 -1.76 1.35
N ASP A 237 3.31 -1.06 1.13
CA ASP A 237 4.51 -1.65 0.58
C ASP A 237 5.28 -2.46 1.64
N SER A 238 5.23 -2.06 2.92
CA SER A 238 5.79 -2.86 4.03
C SER A 238 4.92 -4.07 4.37
N ALA A 239 3.59 -3.98 4.27
CA ALA A 239 2.65 -5.07 4.59
C ALA A 239 2.73 -6.27 3.63
N LYS A 240 3.61 -6.23 2.64
CA LYS A 240 3.92 -7.35 1.74
C LYS A 240 4.78 -8.40 2.43
N PHE A 241 5.28 -8.10 3.64
CA PHE A 241 6.07 -8.95 4.52
C PHE A 241 5.53 -8.91 5.95
#